data_AF-A0A1I4LNY0-F1
#
_entry.id   AF-A0A1I4LNY0-F1
#
_cell.length_a   1.000
_cell.length_b   1.000
_cell.length_c   1.000
_cell.angle_alpha   90.00
_cell.angle_beta   90.00
_cell.angle_gamma   90.00
#
_symmetry.space_group_name_H-M   'P 1'
#
loop_
_entity.id
_entity.type
_entity.pdbx_description
1 polymer ?
#
loop_
_entity_poly.entity_id
_entity_poly.type
_entity_poly.pdbx_seq_one_letter_code
_entity_poly.pdbx_strand_id
1 'polypeptide(L)' 'MVERTNGSPWFFILGIALVVVGLGGPLLVDAATGDVQWLVRGAGVLVAVGGGVLIGFGVRRRQGR' A
#
# COMPACT_ATOMS: atom_id res chain seq x y z
N MET A 1 -26.83 6.73 19.90
CA MET A 1 -26.49 5.41 19.32
C MET A 1 -25.45 5.66 18.25
N VAL A 2 -24.16 5.47 18.57
CA VAL A 2 -23.11 5.49 17.54
C VAL A 2 -23.20 4.13 16.87
N GLU A 3 -23.73 4.10 15.66
CA GLU A 3 -23.76 2.91 14.84
C GLU A 3 -22.31 2.57 14.49
N ARG A 4 -21.73 1.69 15.32
CA ARG A 4 -20.42 1.11 15.08
C ARG A 4 -20.61 0.19 13.88
N THR A 5 -20.56 0.76 12.69
CA THR A 5 -20.22 0.07 11.46
C THR A 5 -18.79 -0.45 11.64
N ASN A 6 -18.65 -1.49 12.47
CA ASN A 6 -17.52 -2.41 12.42
C ASN A 6 -17.64 -3.08 11.06
N GLY A 7 -17.20 -2.38 10.01
CA GLY A 7 -16.99 -2.95 8.70
C GLY A 7 -16.15 -4.20 8.90
N SER A 8 -16.66 -5.33 8.41
CA SER A 8 -16.02 -6.64 8.57
C SER A 8 -14.52 -6.51 8.30
N PRO A 9 -13.63 -6.98 9.21
CA PRO A 9 -12.18 -6.86 9.05
C PRO A 9 -11.68 -7.46 7.73
N TRP A 10 -12.48 -8.35 7.14
CA TRP A 10 -12.26 -8.91 5.81
C TRP A 10 -12.19 -7.86 4.70
N PHE A 11 -12.95 -6.76 4.74
CA PHE A 11 -12.85 -5.71 3.72
C PHE A 11 -11.50 -5.00 3.77
N PHE A 12 -10.97 -4.76 4.97
CA PHE A 12 -9.65 -4.17 5.15
C PHE A 12 -8.55 -5.12 4.69
N ILE A 13 -8.63 -6.40 5.07
CA ILE A 13 -7.69 -7.44 4.63
C ILE A 13 -7.73 -7.61 3.12
N LEU A 14 -8.92 -7.67 2.52
CA LEU A 14 -9.09 -7.77 1.07
C LEU A 14 -8.52 -6.54 0.35
N GLY A 15 -8.76 -5.34 0.88
CA GLY A 15 -8.17 -4.11 0.35
C GLY A 15 -6.63 -4.14 0.36
N ILE A 16 -6.02 -4.58 1.46
CA ILE A 16 -4.57 -4.76 1.55
C ILE A 16 -4.11 -5.81 0.53
N ALA A 17 -4.76 -6.96 0.48
CA ALA A 17 -4.41 -8.04 -0.45
C ALA A 17 -4.46 -7.56 -1.90
N LEU A 18 -5.50 -6.81 -2.29
CA LEU A 18 -5.62 -6.24 -3.64
C LEU A 18 -4.49 -5.26 -3.96
N VAL A 19 -4.09 -4.41 -3.01
CA VAL A 19 -2.95 -3.49 -3.19
C VAL A 19 -1.65 -4.26 -3.33
N VAL A 20 -1.39 -5.25 -2.48
CA VAL A 20 -0.16 -6.06 -2.54
C VAL A 20 -0.10 -6.85 -3.85
N VAL A 21 -1.21 -7.48 -4.28
CA VAL A 21 -1.25 -8.24 -5.53
C VAL A 21 -1.12 -7.32 -6.74
N GLY A 22 -1.83 -6.18 -6.77
CA GLY A 22 -1.79 -5.24 -7.88
C GLY A 22 -0.42 -4.59 -8.09
N LEU A 23 0.31 -4.31 -7.00
CA LEU A 23 1.65 -3.72 -7.06
C LEU A 23 2.77 -4.76 -7.17
N GLY A 24 2.66 -5.86 -6.43
CA GLY A 24 3.68 -6.90 -6.37
C GLY A 24 3.61 -7.90 -7.53
N GLY A 25 2.42 -8.19 -8.05
CA GLY A 25 2.21 -9.14 -9.14
C GLY A 25 3.03 -8.83 -10.40
N PRO A 26 2.94 -7.60 -10.96
CA PRO A 26 3.74 -7.22 -12.13
C PRO A 26 5.24 -7.30 -11.88
N LEU A 27 5.71 -6.92 -10.68
CA LEU A 27 7.13 -7.00 -10.32
C LEU A 27 7.64 -8.44 -10.25
N LEU A 28 6.81 -9.37 -9.76
CA LEU A 28 7.13 -10.80 -9.73
C LEU A 28 7.16 -11.40 -11.13
N VAL A 29 6.27 -10.97 -12.02
CA VAL A 29 6.29 -11.39 -13.43
C VAL A 29 7.54 -10.88 -14.13
N ASP A 30 7.86 -9.59 -13.99
CA ASP A 30 9.07 -8.98 -14.56
C ASP A 30 10.34 -9.68 -14.03
N ALA A 31 10.38 -10.03 -12.73
CA ALA A 31 11.49 -10.79 -12.15
C ALA A 31 11.59 -12.22 -12.71
N ALA A 32 10.45 -12.88 -12.95
CA ALA A 32 10.40 -14.24 -13.48
C ALA A 32 10.79 -14.31 -14.97
N THR A 33 10.58 -13.24 -15.73
CA THR A 33 10.98 -13.13 -17.14
C THR A 33 12.41 -12.64 -17.33
N GLY A 34 13.13 -12.35 -16.23
CA GLY A 34 14.52 -11.91 -16.25
C GLY A 34 14.71 -10.43 -16.58
N ASP A 35 13.64 -9.63 -16.55
CA ASP A 35 13.77 -8.18 -16.58
C ASP A 35 14.44 -7.73 -15.27
N VAL A 36 15.19 -6.63 -15.30
CA VAL A 36 15.84 -6.01 -14.13
C VAL A 36 15.16 -4.70 -13.73
N GLN A 37 14.24 -4.19 -14.56
CA GLN A 37 13.49 -2.96 -14.28
C GLN A 37 12.58 -3.06 -13.06
N TRP A 38 12.19 -4.28 -12.65
CA TRP A 38 11.39 -4.50 -11.45
C TRP A 38 12.07 -4.00 -10.17
N LEU A 39 13.41 -3.97 -10.11
CA LEU A 39 14.13 -3.43 -8.95
C LEU A 39 13.88 -1.93 -8.77
N VAL A 40 13.99 -1.17 -9.86
CA VAL A 40 13.79 0.29 -9.85
C VAL A 40 12.32 0.62 -9.64
N ARG A 41 11.43 -0.10 -10.34
CA ARG A 41 9.97 0.07 -10.19
C ARG A 41 9.52 -0.29 -8.77
N GLY A 42 10.01 -1.40 -8.22
CA GLY A 42 9.71 -1.85 -6.87
C GLY A 42 10.19 -0.88 -5.80
N ALA A 43 11.41 -0.36 -5.93
CA ALA A 43 11.91 0.70 -5.06
C ALA A 43 11.03 1.97 -5.13
N GLY A 44 10.63 2.37 -6.34
CA GLY A 44 9.70 3.49 -6.53
C GLY A 44 8.36 3.30 -5.84
N VAL A 45 7.78 2.10 -5.92
CA VAL A 45 6.53 1.75 -5.22
C VAL A 45 6.69 1.85 -3.71
N LEU A 46 7.78 1.30 -3.15
CA LEU A 46 8.04 1.39 -1.71
C LEU A 46 8.20 2.84 -1.23
N VAL A 47 8.88 3.68 -2.00
CA VAL A 47 9.04 5.11 -1.70
C VAL A 47 7.70 5.84 -1.78
N ALA A 48 6.88 5.59 -2.80
CA ALA A 48 5.59 6.23 -2.97
C ALA A 48 4.62 5.86 -1.84
N VAL A 49 4.49 4.55 -1.53
CA VAL A 49 3.61 4.04 -0.47
C VAL A 49 4.12 4.48 0.90
N GLY A 50 5.41 4.23 1.20
CA GLY A 50 6.02 4.61 2.46
C GLY A 50 6.00 6.12 2.71
N GLY A 51 6.35 6.91 1.68
CA GLY A 51 6.29 8.37 1.72
C GLY A 51 4.88 8.89 1.96
N GLY A 52 3.89 8.36 1.24
CA GLY A 52 2.48 8.72 1.44
C GLY A 52 1.98 8.42 2.86
N VAL A 53 2.36 7.27 3.43
CA VAL A 53 2.02 6.89 4.82
C VAL A 53 2.67 7.85 5.82
N LEU A 54 3.96 8.14 5.66
CA LEU A 54 4.70 9.06 6.55
C LEU A 54 4.13 10.48 6.48
N ILE A 55 3.80 10.97 5.28
CA ILE A 55 3.16 12.27 5.08
C ILE A 55 1.78 12.28 5.74
N GLY A 56 0.94 11.28 5.50
CA GLY A 56 -0.39 11.17 6.10
C GLY A 56 -0.34 11.14 7.63
N PHE A 57 0.60 10.37 8.21
CA PHE A 57 0.84 10.36 9.64
C PHE A 57 1.30 11.72 10.16
N GLY A 58 2.23 12.38 9.45
CA GLY A 58 2.72 13.71 9.78
C GLY A 58 1.62 14.78 9.76
N VAL A 59 0.75 14.77 8.75
CA VAL A 59 -0.40 15.68 8.63
C VAL A 59 -1.39 15.43 9.77
N ARG A 60 -1.76 14.17 10.03
CA ARG A 60 -2.65 13.80 11.13
C ARG A 60 -2.10 14.26 12.48
N ARG A 61 -0.80 14.09 12.70
CA ARG A 61 -0.12 14.55 13.93
C ARG A 61 -0.17 16.07 14.10
N ARG A 62 -0.18 16.84 13.01
CA ARG A 62 -0.26 18.31 13.03
C ARG A 62 -1.69 18.83 13.24
N GLN A 63 -2.72 18.14 12.74
CA GLN A 63 -4.13 18.55 12.88
C GLN A 63 -4.76 18.18 14.24
N GLY A 64 -4.12 17.30 15.03
CA GLY A 64 -4.57 16.92 16.38
C GLY A 64 -4.08 17.84 17.50
N ARG A 65 -3.64 19.05 17.17
CA ARG A 65 -3.30 20.15 18.09
C ARG A 65 -4.20 21.33 17.78
#